data_AF-A0A9D1IWP6-F1
#
_entry.id   AF-A0A9D1IWP6-F1
#
_cell.length_a   1.000
_cell.length_b   1.000
_cell.length_c   1.000
_cell.angle_alpha   90.00
_cell.angle_beta   90.00
_cell.angle_gamma   90.00
#
_symmetry.space_group_name_H-M   'P 1'
#
loop_
_entity.id
_entity.type
_entity.pdbx_description
1 polymer ?
#
loop_
_entity_poly.entity_id
_entity_poly.type
_entity_poly.pdbx_seq_one_letter_code
_entity_poly.pdbx_strand_id
1 'polypeptide(L)'
;MWWLLILPVAASLIYALIVLLDGKEHFYRTAVPVALMAVYFTASLALRGIGLRFLVLNACVYLAFIVFYKLLTSGVIGHVSVVFFMFLAATAVLGYDSRAALMSRQWSLYFALLPDFAMLLAGLFAALAIRPHLDGNYHPTWGDRSDGRRVRTMSPMSVVVPYIMVDRTAASNFILDELEVTDLEAYVREKRREGLTNFGLTHVFIASYCRLVAKYPALNRFLSGQRVYSRGDDIQYCMAVKKEMSTDAPDTCIKLHLKPTDTVYDVYRKFNEAVEEVKNTPLNSSFDQTARLFTLLPGLLFKFTVWLLKTLDYFGLIPQFLLEVSPFHGSVFFTSMGSLGIPAIVHHLYDFGNLPVFIAFGCKYRRNEIASDGTVLKRKYVDMSFNLDERICDGFYYASALKYLRRVLADPHRLDTPPERVEKDID
;
A
#
# COMPACT_ATOMS: atom_id res chain seq x y z
N MET A 1 -10.13 20.69 32.13
CA MET A 1 -9.36 21.96 32.05
C MET A 1 -8.13 21.81 31.15
N TRP A 2 -7.19 20.89 31.43
CA TRP A 2 -6.00 20.65 30.58
C TRP A 2 -6.30 20.35 29.10
N TRP A 3 -7.35 19.57 28.83
CA TRP A 3 -7.76 19.25 27.45
C TRP A 3 -8.15 20.48 26.61
N LEU A 4 -8.60 21.59 27.22
CA LEU A 4 -8.92 22.82 26.50
C LEU A 4 -7.69 23.58 26.01
N LEU A 5 -6.54 23.39 26.66
CA LEU A 5 -5.26 23.94 26.22
C LEU A 5 -4.61 22.99 25.20
N ILE A 6 -4.65 21.68 25.48
CA ILE A 6 -3.95 20.68 24.67
C ILE A 6 -4.61 20.47 23.31
N LEU A 7 -5.95 20.38 23.23
CA LEU A 7 -6.66 20.09 21.99
C LEU A 7 -6.45 21.14 20.89
N PRO A 8 -6.65 22.46 21.12
CA PRO A 8 -6.46 23.46 20.07
C PRO A 8 -4.98 23.63 19.69
N VAL A 9 -4.06 23.50 20.65
CA VAL A 9 -2.61 23.50 20.36
C VAL A 9 -2.23 22.29 19.52
N ALA A 10 -2.69 21.10 19.88
CA ALA A 10 -2.45 19.88 19.10
C ALA A 10 -3.07 19.98 17.70
N ALA A 11 -4.32 20.43 17.58
CA ALA A 11 -4.99 20.62 16.30
C ALA A 11 -4.21 21.59 15.40
N SER A 12 -3.76 22.72 15.96
CA SER A 12 -3.01 23.75 15.24
C SER A 12 -1.60 23.28 14.85
N LEU A 13 -0.90 22.58 15.73
CA LEU A 13 0.43 22.00 15.45
C LEU A 13 0.35 20.91 14.38
N ILE A 14 -0.66 20.02 14.47
CA ILE A 14 -0.89 19.01 13.44
C ILE A 14 -1.18 19.70 12.11
N TYR A 15 -2.02 20.74 12.10
CA TYR A 15 -2.30 21.51 10.90
C TYR A 15 -1.02 22.11 10.31
N ALA A 16 -0.24 22.82 11.13
CA ALA A 16 1.02 23.44 10.72
C ALA A 16 2.04 22.42 10.18
N LEU A 17 2.19 21.26 10.85
CA LEU A 17 3.06 20.18 10.40
C LEU A 17 2.60 19.61 9.06
N ILE A 18 1.29 19.41 8.86
CA ILE A 18 0.74 18.98 7.56
C ILE A 18 1.09 20.00 6.48
N VAL A 19 0.92 21.31 6.75
CA VAL A 19 1.26 22.35 5.79
C VAL A 19 2.76 22.34 5.46
N LEU A 20 3.62 22.25 6.48
CA LEU A 20 5.07 22.39 6.32
C LEU A 20 5.73 21.17 5.71
N LEU A 21 5.34 19.97 6.15
CA LEU A 21 5.94 18.71 5.69
C LEU A 21 5.34 18.24 4.38
N ASP A 22 4.05 18.53 4.16
CA ASP A 22 3.26 17.80 3.16
C ASP A 22 2.20 18.66 2.45
N GLY A 23 2.29 19.99 2.61
CA GLY A 23 1.26 20.93 2.15
C GLY A 23 1.08 21.00 0.62
N LYS A 24 2.00 20.42 -0.15
CA LYS A 24 1.86 20.31 -1.61
C LYS A 24 0.94 19.16 -2.03
N GLU A 25 0.85 18.09 -1.22
CA GLU A 25 0.18 16.83 -1.60
C GLU A 25 -1.01 16.50 -0.68
N HIS A 26 -0.94 16.84 0.61
CA HIS A 26 -1.86 16.34 1.64
C HIS A 26 -2.70 17.41 2.38
N PHE A 27 -2.55 18.69 2.02
CA PHE A 27 -3.10 19.84 2.76
C PHE A 27 -4.61 19.77 3.07
N TYR A 28 -5.41 19.14 2.21
CA TYR A 28 -6.88 19.13 2.29
C TYR A 28 -7.48 17.80 2.73
N ARG A 29 -6.68 16.85 3.26
CA ARG A 29 -7.11 15.45 3.29
C ARG A 29 -7.40 14.89 4.67
N THR A 30 -7.09 15.61 5.75
CA THR A 30 -7.30 15.11 7.13
C THR A 30 -8.45 15.82 7.83
N ALA A 31 -9.43 15.06 8.32
CA ALA A 31 -10.52 15.57 9.17
C ALA A 31 -10.13 15.65 10.66
N VAL A 32 -8.92 15.20 11.03
CA VAL A 32 -8.48 15.10 12.43
C VAL A 32 -8.38 16.47 13.10
N PRO A 33 -7.72 17.48 12.53
CA PRO A 33 -7.70 18.82 13.11
C PRO A 33 -9.12 19.39 13.26
N VAL A 34 -9.98 19.19 12.25
CA VAL A 34 -11.39 19.60 12.27
C VAL A 34 -12.18 18.89 13.37
N ALA A 35 -11.95 17.60 13.57
CA ALA A 35 -12.59 16.84 14.65
C ALA A 35 -12.09 17.28 16.03
N LEU A 36 -10.79 17.51 16.19
CA LEU A 36 -10.22 18.04 17.43
C LEU A 36 -10.77 19.44 17.75
N MET A 37 -10.93 20.29 16.73
CA MET A 37 -11.57 21.60 16.84
C MET A 37 -13.03 21.49 17.26
N ALA A 38 -13.80 20.61 16.63
CA ALA A 38 -15.19 20.34 16.98
C ALA A 38 -15.35 19.85 18.44
N VAL A 39 -14.48 18.95 18.89
CA VAL A 39 -14.44 18.47 20.29
C VAL A 39 -14.09 19.63 21.23
N TYR A 40 -13.10 20.45 20.88
CA TYR A 40 -12.72 21.62 21.64
C TYR A 40 -13.88 22.63 21.79
N PHE A 41 -14.54 23.02 20.69
CA PHE A 41 -15.66 23.96 20.73
C PHE A 41 -16.83 23.43 21.57
N THR A 42 -17.14 22.13 21.45
CA THR A 42 -18.18 21.49 22.27
C THR A 42 -17.81 21.52 23.75
N ALA A 43 -16.56 21.22 24.10
CA ALA A 43 -16.07 21.24 25.48
C ALA A 43 -16.01 22.66 26.07
N SER A 44 -15.63 23.65 25.26
CA SER A 44 -15.62 25.07 25.63
C SER A 44 -17.04 25.56 25.94
N LEU A 45 -18.02 25.17 25.13
CA LEU A 45 -19.44 25.50 25.33
C LEU A 45 -20.00 24.89 26.63
N ALA A 46 -19.62 23.65 26.94
CA ALA A 46 -20.02 22.96 28.17
C ALA A 46 -19.58 23.73 29.43
N LEU A 47 -18.34 24.24 29.40
CA LEU A 47 -17.74 24.93 30.54
C LEU A 47 -18.25 26.36 30.71
N ARG A 48 -18.80 26.97 29.66
CA ARG A 48 -19.53 28.25 29.73
C ARG A 48 -20.93 28.11 30.35
N GLY A 49 -21.33 26.91 30.78
CA GLY A 49 -22.57 26.68 31.51
C GLY A 49 -23.83 26.69 30.64
N ILE A 50 -23.69 26.41 29.34
CA ILE A 50 -24.81 26.40 28.39
C ILE A 50 -25.69 25.17 28.63
N GLY A 51 -27.01 25.36 28.54
CA GLY A 51 -27.98 24.31 28.83
C GLY A 51 -27.82 23.07 27.93
N LEU A 52 -28.06 21.89 28.51
CA LEU A 52 -27.82 20.57 27.88
C LEU A 52 -28.42 20.43 26.47
N ARG A 53 -29.62 20.99 26.25
CA ARG A 53 -30.30 20.96 24.93
C ARG A 53 -29.49 21.67 23.84
N PHE A 54 -28.91 22.82 24.15
CA PHE A 54 -28.09 23.60 23.22
C PHE A 54 -26.72 22.95 22.98
N LEU A 55 -26.19 22.28 24.01
CA LEU A 55 -24.95 21.51 23.89
C LEU A 55 -25.10 20.33 22.94
N VAL A 56 -26.17 19.54 23.08
CA VAL A 56 -26.46 18.41 22.20
C VAL A 56 -26.66 18.87 20.76
N LEU A 57 -27.42 19.96 20.55
CA LEU A 57 -27.62 20.52 19.21
C LEU A 57 -26.28 20.94 18.56
N ASN A 58 -25.42 21.65 19.30
CA ASN A 58 -24.08 22.02 18.82
C ASN A 58 -23.21 20.81 18.51
N ALA A 59 -23.21 19.79 19.38
CA ALA A 59 -22.48 18.56 19.13
C ALA A 59 -22.96 17.86 17.85
N CYS A 60 -24.27 17.84 17.58
CA CYS A 60 -24.82 17.32 16.32
C CYS A 60 -24.37 18.14 15.10
N VAL A 61 -24.35 19.47 15.20
CA VAL A 61 -23.86 20.36 14.13
C VAL A 61 -22.38 20.13 13.86
N TYR A 62 -21.55 20.04 14.91
CA TYR A 62 -20.13 19.75 14.77
C TYR A 62 -19.86 18.33 14.25
N LEU A 63 -20.67 17.34 14.64
CA LEU A 63 -20.58 16.00 14.07
C LEU A 63 -20.93 16.00 12.58
N ALA A 64 -21.98 16.72 12.19
CA ALA A 64 -22.34 16.91 10.78
C ALA A 64 -21.21 17.63 10.02
N PHE A 65 -20.57 18.63 10.64
CA PHE A 65 -19.39 19.31 10.09
C PHE A 65 -18.22 18.35 9.86
N ILE A 66 -17.92 17.47 10.82
CA ILE A 66 -16.86 16.45 10.69
C ILE A 66 -17.20 15.46 9.57
N VAL A 67 -18.43 14.96 9.52
CA VAL A 67 -18.87 13.99 8.48
C VAL A 67 -18.78 14.65 7.11
N PHE A 68 -19.29 15.86 6.96
CA PHE A 68 -19.28 16.58 5.69
C PHE A 68 -17.86 16.92 5.24
N TYR A 69 -17.01 17.41 6.14
CA TYR A 69 -15.59 17.62 5.85
C TYR A 69 -14.91 16.30 5.47
N LYS A 70 -15.22 15.20 6.15
CA LYS A 70 -14.70 13.87 5.80
C LYS A 70 -15.12 13.44 4.39
N LEU A 71 -16.38 13.64 4.02
CA LEU A 71 -16.91 13.32 2.67
C LEU A 71 -16.23 14.14 1.57
N LEU A 72 -15.93 15.41 1.83
CA LEU A 72 -15.08 16.24 0.97
C LEU A 72 -13.66 15.67 0.87
N THR A 73 -13.01 15.38 2.01
CA THR A 73 -11.64 14.85 2.01
C THR A 73 -11.50 13.46 1.40
N SER A 74 -12.59 12.67 1.40
CA SER A 74 -12.65 11.35 0.77
C SER A 74 -13.01 11.41 -0.71
N GLY A 75 -13.20 12.61 -1.28
CA GLY A 75 -13.51 12.81 -2.70
C GLY A 75 -14.96 12.47 -3.09
N VAL A 76 -15.84 12.17 -2.13
CA VAL A 76 -17.26 11.89 -2.41
C VAL A 76 -17.99 13.17 -2.83
N ILE A 77 -17.58 14.32 -2.27
CA ILE A 77 -18.06 15.64 -2.66
C ILE A 77 -16.91 16.38 -3.36
N GLY A 78 -17.08 16.68 -4.64
CA GLY A 78 -16.04 17.34 -5.45
C GLY A 78 -15.97 18.87 -5.30
N HIS A 79 -16.98 19.51 -4.70
CA HIS A 79 -17.05 20.96 -4.56
C HIS A 79 -16.31 21.46 -3.32
N VAL A 80 -15.00 21.64 -3.47
CA VAL A 80 -14.11 22.15 -2.41
C VAL A 80 -14.54 23.53 -1.86
N SER A 81 -15.20 24.35 -2.68
CA SER A 81 -15.71 25.67 -2.29
C SER A 81 -16.67 25.63 -1.09
N VAL A 82 -17.32 24.49 -0.84
CA VAL A 82 -18.21 24.34 0.32
C VAL A 82 -17.44 24.43 1.64
N VAL A 83 -16.18 23.99 1.69
CA VAL A 83 -15.31 24.12 2.89
C VAL A 83 -15.16 25.59 3.31
N PHE A 84 -14.98 26.48 2.34
CA PHE A 84 -14.85 27.91 2.60
C PHE A 84 -16.12 28.47 3.24
N PHE A 85 -17.29 28.18 2.69
CA PHE A 85 -18.57 28.65 3.24
C PHE A 85 -18.85 28.07 4.64
N MET A 86 -18.39 26.84 4.92
CA MET A 86 -18.50 26.24 6.24
C MET A 86 -17.68 26.99 7.31
N PHE A 87 -16.41 27.28 7.03
CA PHE A 87 -15.58 28.07 7.96
C PHE A 87 -16.05 29.52 8.06
N LEU A 88 -16.57 30.10 6.97
CA LEU A 88 -17.19 31.42 6.98
C LEU A 88 -18.41 31.46 7.90
N ALA A 89 -19.31 30.48 7.80
CA ALA A 89 -20.49 30.37 8.64
C ALA A 89 -20.11 30.20 10.12
N ALA A 90 -19.14 29.32 10.43
CA ALA A 90 -18.63 29.13 11.80
C ALA A 90 -18.05 30.43 12.39
N THR A 91 -17.27 31.17 11.59
CA THR A 91 -16.71 32.46 12.00
C THR A 91 -17.81 33.51 12.25
N ALA A 92 -18.85 33.54 11.41
CA ALA A 92 -19.98 34.44 11.56
C ALA A 92 -20.81 34.13 12.83
N VAL A 93 -21.05 32.85 13.11
CA VAL A 93 -21.75 32.41 14.34
C VAL A 93 -20.96 32.83 15.58
N LEU A 94 -19.65 32.55 15.62
CA LEU A 94 -18.79 32.99 16.73
C LEU A 94 -18.81 34.51 16.91
N GLY A 95 -18.79 35.27 15.81
CA GLY A 95 -18.94 36.72 15.80
C GLY A 95 -20.25 37.19 16.42
N TYR A 96 -21.36 36.56 16.04
CA TYR A 96 -22.69 36.91 16.54
C TYR A 96 -22.85 36.60 18.04
N ASP A 97 -22.41 35.41 18.48
CA ASP A 97 -22.48 35.00 19.88
C ASP A 97 -21.57 35.86 20.77
N SER A 98 -20.42 36.28 20.23
CA SER A 98 -19.45 37.11 20.94
C SER A 98 -19.74 38.60 20.83
N ARG A 99 -20.80 39.04 20.14
CA ARG A 99 -21.06 40.47 19.84
C ARG A 99 -21.08 41.35 21.09
N ALA A 100 -21.64 40.88 22.20
CA ALA A 100 -21.72 41.66 23.43
C ALA A 100 -20.33 41.86 24.06
N ALA A 101 -19.48 40.84 24.00
CA ALA A 101 -18.09 40.91 24.45
C ALA A 101 -17.22 41.75 23.49
N LEU A 102 -17.48 41.68 22.18
CA LEU A 102 -16.81 42.51 21.18
C LEU A 102 -17.24 43.99 21.26
N MET A 103 -18.43 44.30 21.77
CA MET A 103 -18.90 45.69 21.91
C MET A 103 -18.57 46.29 23.28
N SER A 104 -18.19 45.47 24.28
CA SER A 104 -17.94 45.93 25.66
C SER A 104 -16.61 46.66 25.86
N ARG A 105 -15.74 46.72 24.84
CA ARG A 105 -14.39 47.34 24.87
C ARG A 105 -13.46 46.81 25.99
N GLN A 106 -13.74 45.65 26.56
CA GLN A 106 -12.91 45.04 27.60
C GLN A 106 -11.82 44.14 26.99
N TRP A 107 -10.56 44.57 27.08
CA TRP A 107 -9.39 43.85 26.55
C TRP A 107 -9.29 42.39 27.01
N SER A 108 -9.65 42.09 28.26
CA SER A 108 -9.63 40.72 28.81
C SER A 108 -10.55 39.76 28.05
N LEU A 109 -11.75 40.22 27.67
CA LEU A 109 -12.71 39.41 26.93
C LEU A 109 -12.26 39.18 25.48
N TYR A 110 -11.60 40.17 24.86
CA TYR A 110 -11.01 40.00 23.53
C TYR A 110 -9.89 38.94 23.54
N PHE A 111 -8.97 39.00 24.50
CA PHE A 111 -7.90 38.01 24.60
C PHE A 111 -8.42 36.59 24.85
N ALA A 112 -9.56 36.45 25.55
CA ALA A 112 -10.20 35.15 25.75
C ALA A 112 -10.83 34.56 24.47
N LEU A 113 -11.26 35.42 23.53
CA LEU A 113 -11.90 35.01 22.27
C LEU A 113 -10.91 34.90 21.10
N LEU A 114 -9.76 35.56 21.19
CA LEU A 114 -8.75 35.61 20.13
C LEU A 114 -8.33 34.24 19.60
N PRO A 115 -8.09 33.20 20.42
CA PRO A 115 -7.72 31.87 19.92
C PRO A 115 -8.80 31.25 19.04
N ASP A 116 -10.07 31.39 19.43
CA ASP A 116 -11.21 30.84 18.69
C ASP A 116 -11.33 31.48 17.29
N PHE A 117 -11.19 32.81 17.20
CA PHE A 117 -11.21 33.54 15.93
C PHE A 117 -9.98 33.23 15.06
N ALA A 118 -8.79 33.19 15.65
CA ALA A 118 -7.56 32.89 14.93
C ALA A 118 -7.61 31.51 14.28
N MET A 119 -8.17 30.52 15.00
CA MET A 119 -8.29 29.15 14.51
C MET A 119 -9.30 29.04 13.36
N LEU A 120 -10.47 29.69 13.45
CA LEU A 120 -11.47 29.69 12.37
C LEU A 120 -10.99 30.47 11.14
N LEU A 121 -10.31 31.61 11.33
CA LEU A 121 -9.68 32.37 10.24
C LEU A 121 -8.57 31.57 9.55
N ALA A 122 -7.75 30.83 10.31
CA ALA A 122 -6.76 29.93 9.74
C ALA A 122 -7.42 28.85 8.86
N GLY A 123 -8.52 28.23 9.33
CA GLY A 123 -9.31 27.28 8.54
C GLY A 123 -9.90 27.90 7.26
N LEU A 124 -10.39 29.15 7.33
CA LEU A 124 -10.90 29.89 6.19
C LEU A 124 -9.82 30.15 5.12
N PHE A 125 -8.65 30.66 5.54
CA PHE A 125 -7.53 30.90 4.62
C PHE A 125 -6.98 29.61 4.04
N ALA A 126 -6.95 28.55 4.83
CA ALA A 126 -6.57 27.25 4.32
C ALA A 126 -7.57 26.73 3.29
N ALA A 127 -8.88 26.94 3.47
CA ALA A 127 -9.88 26.58 2.47
C ALA A 127 -9.64 27.25 1.11
N LEU A 128 -9.13 28.50 1.10
CA LEU A 128 -8.74 29.21 -0.12
C LEU A 128 -7.45 28.68 -0.76
N ALA A 129 -6.57 28.06 0.03
CA ALA A 129 -5.33 27.46 -0.45
C ALA A 129 -5.52 26.06 -1.07
N ILE A 130 -6.73 25.49 -1.00
CA ILE A 130 -7.00 24.14 -1.54
C ILE A 130 -6.92 24.17 -3.07
N ARG A 131 -6.03 23.35 -3.64
CA ARG A 131 -5.87 23.19 -5.09
C ARG A 131 -6.69 22.00 -5.60
N PRO A 132 -7.66 22.21 -6.51
CA PRO A 132 -8.27 21.10 -7.24
C PRO A 132 -7.27 20.55 -8.25
N HIS A 133 -7.02 19.24 -8.22
CA HIS A 133 -6.18 18.58 -9.21
C HIS A 133 -7.03 18.19 -10.42
N LEU A 134 -6.70 18.74 -11.60
CA LEU A 134 -7.44 18.56 -12.85
C LEU A 134 -6.71 17.65 -13.85
N ASP A 135 -5.59 17.05 -13.45
CA ASP A 135 -4.68 16.28 -14.29
C ASP A 135 -5.11 14.82 -14.51
N GLY A 136 -6.21 14.37 -13.88
CA GLY A 136 -6.73 13.01 -14.03
C GLY A 136 -5.87 11.91 -13.38
N ASN A 137 -4.79 12.30 -12.70
CA ASN A 137 -3.92 11.39 -11.94
C ASN A 137 -4.48 11.17 -10.54
N TYR A 138 -4.12 10.03 -9.95
CA TYR A 138 -4.38 9.82 -8.53
C TYR A 138 -3.40 10.65 -7.70
N HIS A 139 -3.92 11.38 -6.73
CA HIS A 139 -3.11 12.11 -5.76
C HIS A 139 -3.23 11.40 -4.40
N PRO A 140 -2.17 11.27 -3.58
CA PRO A 140 -2.17 10.53 -2.30
C PRO A 140 -3.09 11.09 -1.21
N THR A 141 -4.12 10.36 -0.80
CA THR A 141 -5.17 10.82 0.15
C THR A 141 -4.89 10.44 1.60
N TRP A 142 -5.60 11.05 2.56
CA TRP A 142 -5.37 10.71 3.96
C TRP A 142 -5.66 9.24 4.25
N GLY A 143 -4.75 8.66 5.02
CA GLY A 143 -4.75 7.24 5.31
C GLY A 143 -4.20 6.40 4.17
N ASP A 144 -3.69 7.01 3.09
CA ASP A 144 -2.73 6.36 2.18
C ASP A 144 -1.36 6.29 2.87
N ARG A 145 -0.50 5.45 2.31
CA ARG A 145 0.86 5.23 2.77
C ARG A 145 1.84 5.64 1.68
N SER A 146 3.10 5.82 2.07
CA SER A 146 4.19 6.07 1.12
C SER A 146 4.36 4.95 0.09
N ASP A 147 4.00 3.71 0.44
CA ASP A 147 4.06 2.52 -0.43
C ASP A 147 2.72 2.14 -1.08
N GLY A 148 1.66 2.95 -0.95
CA GLY A 148 0.41 2.65 -1.65
C GLY A 148 -0.80 3.49 -1.27
N ARG A 149 -1.77 3.54 -2.19
CA ARG A 149 -3.05 4.21 -1.96
C ARG A 149 -4.02 3.29 -1.24
N ARG A 150 -4.82 3.81 -0.32
CA ARG A 150 -5.86 3.02 0.34
C ARG A 150 -7.02 2.76 -0.62
N VAL A 151 -7.55 1.53 -0.63
CA VAL A 151 -8.74 1.17 -1.39
C VAL A 151 -9.98 1.46 -0.52
N ARG A 152 -10.92 2.24 -1.04
CA ARG A 152 -12.05 2.83 -0.29
C ARG A 152 -13.41 2.31 -0.72
N THR A 153 -13.60 1.94 -1.99
CA THR A 153 -14.88 1.50 -2.56
C THR A 153 -15.06 -0.02 -2.51
N MET A 154 -14.48 -0.67 -1.51
CA MET A 154 -14.59 -2.12 -1.32
C MET A 154 -15.96 -2.53 -0.76
N SER A 155 -16.31 -3.80 -0.96
CA SER A 155 -17.50 -4.37 -0.32
C SER A 155 -17.39 -4.30 1.22
N PRO A 156 -18.51 -4.15 1.96
CA PRO A 156 -18.48 -4.12 3.41
C PRO A 156 -17.80 -5.34 4.04
N MET A 157 -17.99 -6.54 3.47
CA MET A 157 -17.33 -7.75 3.93
C MET A 157 -15.82 -7.64 3.81
N SER A 158 -15.30 -7.19 2.67
CA SER A 158 -13.87 -7.02 2.45
C SER A 158 -13.23 -5.94 3.36
N VAL A 159 -14.03 -5.00 3.87
CA VAL A 159 -13.59 -4.02 4.88
C VAL A 159 -13.52 -4.63 6.28
N VAL A 160 -14.43 -5.55 6.61
CA VAL A 160 -14.53 -6.18 7.94
C VAL A 160 -13.55 -7.34 8.11
N VAL A 161 -13.36 -8.18 7.09
CA VAL A 161 -12.52 -9.38 7.16
C VAL A 161 -11.11 -9.13 7.73
N PRO A 162 -10.37 -8.06 7.37
CA PRO A 162 -9.06 -7.77 7.96
C PRO A 162 -9.05 -7.60 9.49
N TYR A 163 -10.19 -7.27 10.09
CA TYR A 163 -10.34 -7.15 11.55
C TYR A 163 -10.66 -8.49 12.22
N ILE A 164 -11.15 -9.48 11.47
CA ILE A 164 -11.45 -10.83 11.97
C ILE A 164 -10.23 -11.73 11.75
N MET A 165 -9.70 -11.74 10.54
CA MET A 165 -8.54 -12.51 10.12
C MET A 165 -7.32 -11.60 10.20
N VAL A 166 -6.76 -11.45 11.41
CA VAL A 166 -5.69 -10.46 11.68
C VAL A 166 -4.35 -10.89 11.07
N ASP A 167 -3.96 -12.14 11.31
CA ASP A 167 -2.67 -12.68 10.87
C ASP A 167 -2.72 -13.12 9.39
N ARG A 168 -1.62 -12.89 8.65
CA ARG A 168 -1.50 -13.27 7.22
C ARG A 168 -1.43 -14.78 7.06
N THR A 169 -0.71 -15.44 7.95
CA THR A 169 -0.58 -16.89 7.93
C THR A 169 -1.96 -17.57 8.03
N ALA A 170 -2.85 -17.05 8.89
CA ALA A 170 -4.21 -17.56 9.05
C ALA A 170 -5.15 -17.16 7.91
N ALA A 171 -4.81 -16.11 7.15
CA ALA A 171 -5.57 -15.61 6.00
C ALA A 171 -5.07 -16.10 4.64
N SER A 172 -4.11 -17.04 4.67
CA SER A 172 -3.48 -17.61 3.49
C SER A 172 -4.38 -18.68 2.85
N ASN A 173 -4.60 -18.58 1.54
CA ASN A 173 -5.11 -19.67 0.73
C ASN A 173 -4.03 -20.13 -0.24
N PHE A 174 -3.96 -21.42 -0.54
CA PHE A 174 -2.93 -21.93 -1.43
C PHE A 174 -3.46 -22.96 -2.42
N ILE A 175 -2.79 -23.01 -3.57
CA ILE A 175 -3.00 -24.02 -4.60
C ILE A 175 -1.64 -24.53 -5.08
N LEU A 176 -1.56 -25.85 -5.25
CA LEU A 176 -0.49 -26.53 -5.95
C LEU A 176 -0.95 -26.78 -7.38
N ASP A 177 -0.10 -26.47 -8.33
CA ASP A 177 -0.43 -26.56 -9.74
C ASP A 177 0.74 -27.07 -10.58
N GLU A 178 0.42 -27.76 -11.66
CA GLU A 178 1.39 -28.26 -12.64
C GLU A 178 1.26 -27.43 -13.93
N LEU A 179 2.39 -26.85 -14.35
CA LEU A 179 2.46 -26.01 -15.55
C LEU A 179 3.26 -26.72 -16.63
N GLU A 180 2.61 -26.95 -17.76
CA GLU A 180 3.23 -27.47 -18.97
C GLU A 180 4.10 -26.35 -19.59
N VAL A 181 5.38 -26.62 -19.80
CA VAL A 181 6.39 -25.62 -20.19
C VAL A 181 7.13 -25.97 -21.49
N THR A 182 6.62 -26.89 -22.30
CA THR A 182 7.31 -27.31 -23.54
C THR A 182 7.46 -26.15 -24.51
N ASP A 183 6.38 -25.41 -24.75
CA ASP A 183 6.39 -24.24 -25.65
C ASP A 183 7.13 -23.06 -25.03
N LEU A 184 7.01 -22.87 -23.70
CA LEU A 184 7.79 -21.86 -22.98
C LEU A 184 9.30 -22.12 -23.08
N GLU A 185 9.73 -23.37 -23.05
CA GLU A 185 11.15 -23.68 -23.25
C GLU A 185 11.62 -23.38 -24.68
N ALA A 186 10.76 -23.58 -25.68
CA ALA A 186 11.08 -23.20 -27.06
C ALA A 186 11.26 -21.69 -27.16
N TYR A 187 10.35 -20.92 -26.58
CA TYR A 187 10.42 -19.46 -26.48
C TYR A 187 11.67 -18.98 -25.72
N VAL A 188 12.01 -19.60 -24.58
CA VAL A 188 13.24 -19.25 -23.84
C VAL A 188 14.49 -19.46 -24.71
N ARG A 189 14.54 -20.54 -25.50
CA ARG A 189 15.65 -20.80 -26.42
C ARG A 189 15.72 -19.80 -27.56
N GLU A 190 14.56 -19.38 -28.07
CA GLU A 190 14.44 -18.32 -29.07
C GLU A 190 15.04 -17.01 -28.56
N LYS A 191 14.60 -16.54 -27.38
CA LYS A 191 15.12 -15.32 -26.75
C LYS A 191 16.62 -15.38 -26.45
N ARG A 192 17.15 -16.55 -26.10
CA ARG A 192 18.60 -16.74 -25.97
C ARG A 192 19.35 -16.59 -27.30
N ARG A 193 18.77 -17.07 -28.41
CA ARG A 193 19.33 -16.88 -29.76
C ARG A 193 19.26 -15.43 -30.23
N GLU A 194 18.28 -14.66 -29.77
CA GLU A 194 18.17 -13.20 -30.01
C GLU A 194 19.23 -12.38 -29.24
N GLY A 195 20.04 -13.00 -28.38
CA GLY A 195 21.11 -12.34 -27.63
C GLY A 195 20.85 -12.21 -26.12
N LEU A 196 19.68 -12.65 -25.62
CA LEU A 196 19.37 -12.67 -24.18
C LEU A 196 19.96 -13.94 -23.54
N THR A 197 21.28 -14.02 -23.45
CA THR A 197 22.03 -15.24 -23.07
C THR A 197 21.59 -15.88 -21.74
N ASN A 198 21.25 -15.06 -20.74
CA ASN A 198 20.82 -15.52 -19.41
C ASN A 198 19.30 -15.65 -19.27
N PHE A 199 18.56 -15.55 -20.37
CA PHE A 199 17.10 -15.59 -20.35
C PHE A 199 16.58 -16.95 -19.86
N GLY A 200 15.47 -16.98 -19.12
CA GLY A 200 15.02 -18.20 -18.43
C GLY A 200 13.58 -18.09 -17.95
N LEU A 201 13.05 -19.19 -17.41
CA LEU A 201 11.65 -19.25 -16.96
C LEU A 201 11.32 -18.20 -15.89
N THR A 202 12.26 -17.86 -15.01
CA THR A 202 12.09 -16.77 -14.03
C THR A 202 11.67 -15.46 -14.71
N HIS A 203 12.34 -15.08 -15.80
CA HIS A 203 12.01 -13.86 -16.55
C HIS A 203 10.61 -13.93 -17.17
N VAL A 204 10.23 -15.10 -17.71
CA VAL A 204 8.90 -15.33 -18.26
C VAL A 204 7.83 -15.21 -17.17
N PHE A 205 8.05 -15.83 -16.00
CA PHE A 205 7.11 -15.79 -14.89
C PHE A 205 6.95 -14.38 -14.33
N ILE A 206 8.05 -13.62 -14.17
CA ILE A 206 8.00 -12.22 -13.75
C ILE A 206 7.20 -11.37 -14.75
N ALA A 207 7.51 -11.49 -16.05
CA ALA A 207 6.81 -10.75 -17.10
C ALA A 207 5.32 -11.13 -17.16
N SER A 208 5.00 -12.41 -16.98
CA SER A 208 3.63 -12.90 -16.91
C SER A 208 2.87 -12.35 -15.69
N TYR A 209 3.55 -12.14 -14.56
CA TYR A 209 2.97 -11.51 -13.38
C TYR A 209 2.69 -10.01 -13.60
N CYS A 210 3.59 -9.30 -14.28
CA CYS A 210 3.31 -7.92 -14.72
C CYS A 210 2.06 -7.87 -15.60
N ARG A 211 1.92 -8.84 -16.50
CA ARG A 211 0.76 -8.97 -17.39
C ARG A 211 -0.52 -9.35 -16.65
N LEU A 212 -0.41 -10.14 -15.58
CA LEU A 212 -1.51 -10.43 -14.66
C LEU A 212 -1.99 -9.17 -13.97
N VAL A 213 -1.09 -8.41 -13.34
CA VAL A 213 -1.43 -7.17 -12.64
C VAL A 213 -2.07 -6.15 -13.59
N ALA A 214 -1.56 -6.04 -14.82
CA ALA A 214 -2.15 -5.15 -15.83
C ALA A 214 -3.64 -5.43 -16.11
N LYS A 215 -4.07 -6.69 -16.03
CA LYS A 215 -5.46 -7.08 -16.24
C LYS A 215 -6.26 -7.21 -14.94
N TYR A 216 -5.58 -7.62 -13.88
CA TYR A 216 -6.13 -7.94 -12.57
C TYR A 216 -5.39 -7.16 -11.49
N PRO A 217 -5.60 -5.84 -11.38
CA PRO A 217 -4.78 -4.98 -10.53
C PRO A 217 -4.96 -5.24 -9.02
N ALA A 218 -6.04 -5.90 -8.59
CA ALA A 218 -6.21 -6.30 -7.20
C ALA A 218 -5.13 -7.26 -6.67
N LEU A 219 -4.38 -7.94 -7.56
CA LEU A 219 -3.20 -8.74 -7.17
C LEU A 219 -2.06 -7.89 -6.63
N ASN A 220 -2.02 -6.60 -6.99
CA ASN A 220 -1.03 -5.62 -6.53
C ASN A 220 -1.51 -4.84 -5.30
N ARG A 221 -2.51 -5.37 -4.58
CA ARG A 221 -2.99 -4.82 -3.31
C ARG A 221 -2.26 -5.46 -2.13
N PHE A 222 -2.27 -4.80 -0.98
CA PHE A 222 -1.71 -5.33 0.26
C PHE A 222 -2.50 -4.91 1.49
N LEU A 223 -2.26 -5.59 2.60
CA LEU A 223 -2.80 -5.23 3.91
C LEU A 223 -1.75 -4.63 4.83
N SER A 224 -2.08 -3.47 5.38
CA SER A 224 -1.40 -2.91 6.55
C SER A 224 -2.41 -2.17 7.44
N GLY A 225 -2.20 -2.19 8.77
CA GLY A 225 -3.14 -1.55 9.69
C GLY A 225 -4.60 -2.00 9.56
N GLN A 226 -4.83 -3.28 9.19
CA GLN A 226 -6.16 -3.86 8.92
C GLN A 226 -6.93 -3.13 7.81
N ARG A 227 -6.22 -2.50 6.88
CA ARG A 227 -6.78 -1.81 5.71
C ARG A 227 -6.10 -2.32 4.45
N VAL A 228 -6.84 -2.30 3.35
CA VAL A 228 -6.34 -2.71 2.04
C VAL A 228 -5.84 -1.48 1.28
N TYR A 229 -4.68 -1.64 0.66
CA TYR A 229 -4.00 -0.63 -0.15
C TYR A 229 -3.68 -1.22 -1.51
N SER A 230 -3.51 -0.38 -2.52
CA SER A 230 -3.05 -0.72 -3.86
C SER A 230 -1.71 -0.02 -4.11
N ARG A 231 -0.72 -0.75 -4.64
CA ARG A 231 0.57 -0.16 -5.05
C ARG A 231 0.49 0.56 -6.40
N GLY A 232 -0.69 0.59 -7.02
CA GLY A 232 -0.89 1.23 -8.32
C GLY A 232 -0.01 0.58 -9.39
N ASP A 233 0.80 1.41 -10.05
CA ASP A 233 1.66 1.00 -11.16
C ASP A 233 3.03 0.46 -10.71
N ASP A 234 3.35 0.51 -9.42
CA ASP A 234 4.59 -0.05 -8.90
C ASP A 234 4.37 -1.51 -8.47
N ILE A 235 4.97 -2.43 -9.21
CA ILE A 235 4.98 -3.86 -8.90
C ILE A 235 6.33 -4.18 -8.27
N GLN A 236 6.33 -4.32 -6.95
CA GLN A 236 7.51 -4.63 -6.15
C GLN A 236 7.69 -6.14 -6.08
N TYR A 237 8.61 -6.64 -6.89
CA TYR A 237 8.95 -8.06 -6.93
C TYR A 237 10.13 -8.35 -6.00
N CYS A 238 9.92 -9.24 -5.03
CA CYS A 238 10.96 -9.69 -4.11
C CYS A 238 11.41 -11.11 -4.45
N MET A 239 12.71 -11.37 -4.38
CA MET A 239 13.27 -12.72 -4.57
C MET A 239 14.54 -12.90 -3.75
N ALA A 240 14.66 -14.08 -3.13
CA ALA A 240 15.91 -14.50 -2.49
C ALA A 240 16.94 -14.93 -3.55
N VAL A 241 18.18 -14.48 -3.38
CA VAL A 241 19.30 -14.77 -4.27
C VAL A 241 20.48 -15.25 -3.41
N LYS A 242 21.06 -16.39 -3.79
CA LYS A 242 22.36 -16.82 -3.25
C LYS A 242 23.45 -16.36 -4.20
N LYS A 243 24.47 -15.67 -3.68
CA LYS A 243 25.65 -15.28 -4.46
C LYS A 243 26.48 -16.50 -4.87
N GLU A 244 26.55 -17.48 -3.97
CA GLU A 244 27.27 -18.74 -4.16
C GLU A 244 26.37 -19.91 -3.76
N MET A 245 26.43 -21.00 -4.52
CA MET A 245 25.68 -22.23 -4.23
C MET A 245 26.40 -23.07 -3.16
N SER A 246 26.60 -22.46 -1.99
CA SER A 246 27.16 -23.08 -0.78
C SER A 246 26.18 -22.94 0.39
N THR A 247 26.25 -23.85 1.35
CA THR A 247 25.46 -23.79 2.58
C THR A 247 25.84 -22.61 3.47
N ASP A 248 27.10 -22.17 3.38
CA ASP A 248 27.64 -21.08 4.22
C ASP A 248 27.46 -19.70 3.57
N ALA A 249 27.03 -19.66 2.30
CA ALA A 249 26.79 -18.43 1.59
C ALA A 249 25.55 -17.73 2.17
N PRO A 250 25.66 -16.44 2.57
CA PRO A 250 24.54 -15.71 3.10
C PRO A 250 23.45 -15.55 2.04
N ASP A 251 22.20 -15.70 2.46
CA ASP A 251 21.04 -15.36 1.64
C ASP A 251 20.90 -13.83 1.57
N THR A 252 20.66 -13.31 0.38
CA THR A 252 20.30 -11.90 0.20
C THR A 252 19.02 -11.82 -0.60
N CYS A 253 18.37 -10.66 -0.62
CA CYS A 253 17.13 -10.46 -1.36
C CYS A 253 17.28 -9.30 -2.34
N ILE A 254 16.76 -9.48 -3.55
CA ILE A 254 16.56 -8.39 -4.50
C ILE A 254 15.11 -7.90 -4.40
N LYS A 255 14.93 -6.59 -4.56
CA LYS A 255 13.63 -5.98 -4.80
C LYS A 255 13.67 -5.25 -6.13
N LEU A 256 12.73 -5.58 -7.00
CA LEU A 256 12.63 -5.09 -8.36
C LEU A 256 11.37 -4.24 -8.48
N HIS A 257 11.51 -3.04 -9.04
CA HIS A 257 10.40 -2.16 -9.37
C HIS A 257 10.00 -2.33 -10.84
N LEU A 258 8.86 -2.98 -11.04
CA LEU A 258 8.31 -3.28 -12.35
C LEU A 258 7.02 -2.50 -12.57
N LYS A 259 6.65 -2.30 -13.82
CA LYS A 259 5.39 -1.67 -14.21
C LYS A 259 4.46 -2.68 -14.88
N PRO A 260 3.14 -2.53 -14.80
CA PRO A 260 2.18 -3.34 -15.56
C PRO A 260 2.46 -3.35 -17.07
N THR A 261 3.07 -2.28 -17.59
CA THR A 261 3.43 -2.11 -19.00
C THR A 261 4.74 -2.77 -19.40
N ASP A 262 5.57 -3.22 -18.45
CA ASP A 262 6.88 -3.78 -18.75
C ASP A 262 6.76 -5.03 -19.65
N THR A 263 7.67 -5.11 -20.62
CA THR A 263 7.81 -6.25 -21.51
C THR A 263 8.79 -7.28 -20.95
N VAL A 264 8.90 -8.42 -21.61
CA VAL A 264 9.89 -9.43 -21.28
C VAL A 264 11.34 -8.90 -21.36
N TYR A 265 11.59 -7.94 -22.26
CA TYR A 265 12.90 -7.31 -22.45
C TYR A 265 13.22 -6.36 -21.30
N ASP A 266 12.24 -5.57 -20.85
CA ASP A 266 12.37 -4.70 -19.69
C ASP A 266 12.63 -5.50 -18.42
N VAL A 267 11.87 -6.58 -18.23
CA VAL A 267 12.05 -7.51 -17.11
C VAL A 267 13.44 -8.13 -17.15
N TYR A 268 13.90 -8.61 -18.30
CA TYR A 268 15.25 -9.18 -18.44
C TYR A 268 16.33 -8.17 -18.06
N ARG A 269 16.24 -6.94 -18.57
CA ARG A 269 17.20 -5.88 -18.26
C ARG A 269 17.21 -5.56 -16.76
N LYS A 270 16.06 -5.19 -16.19
CA LYS A 270 15.94 -4.81 -14.78
C LYS A 270 16.34 -5.93 -13.83
N PHE A 271 15.95 -7.17 -14.13
CA PHE A 271 16.29 -8.34 -13.31
C PHE A 271 17.80 -8.57 -13.29
N ASN A 272 18.46 -8.57 -14.45
CA ASN A 272 19.89 -8.79 -14.51
C ASN A 272 20.68 -7.63 -13.90
N GLU A 273 20.23 -6.38 -14.09
CA GLU A 273 20.82 -5.20 -13.42
C GLU A 273 20.78 -5.37 -11.89
N ALA A 274 19.62 -5.74 -11.31
CA ALA A 274 19.49 -5.96 -9.87
C ALA A 274 20.33 -7.14 -9.35
N VAL A 275 20.39 -8.24 -10.11
CA VAL A 275 21.21 -9.41 -9.74
C VAL A 275 22.70 -9.06 -9.79
N GLU A 276 23.15 -8.35 -10.82
CA GLU A 276 24.55 -7.93 -10.93
C GLU A 276 24.92 -6.88 -9.89
N GLU A 277 24.02 -5.94 -9.56
CA GLU A 277 24.23 -5.01 -8.45
C GLU A 277 24.44 -5.78 -7.14
N VAL A 278 23.59 -6.76 -6.84
CA VAL A 278 23.73 -7.57 -5.64
C VAL A 278 25.01 -8.40 -5.63
N LYS A 279 25.40 -9.00 -6.76
CA LYS A 279 26.65 -9.78 -6.85
C LYS A 279 27.88 -8.88 -6.65
N ASN A 280 27.90 -7.71 -7.27
CA ASN A 280 29.04 -6.80 -7.26
C ASN A 280 29.13 -5.95 -5.98
N THR A 281 28.00 -5.75 -5.29
CA THR A 281 28.00 -5.08 -3.98
C THR A 281 28.68 -6.02 -2.98
N PRO A 282 29.73 -5.57 -2.25
CA PRO A 282 30.29 -6.36 -1.14
C PRO A 282 29.17 -6.72 -0.14
N LEU A 283 29.35 -7.72 0.73
CA LEU A 283 28.37 -8.21 1.73
C LEU A 283 27.90 -7.16 2.78
N ASN A 284 28.03 -5.87 2.45
CA ASN A 284 27.60 -4.68 3.17
C ASN A 284 26.45 -3.98 2.40
N SER A 285 25.46 -4.72 1.90
CA SER A 285 24.24 -4.13 1.34
C SER A 285 23.50 -3.30 2.41
N SER A 286 22.64 -2.37 2.01
CA SER A 286 21.83 -1.57 2.94
C SER A 286 20.94 -2.43 3.85
N PHE A 287 20.41 -3.55 3.35
CA PHE A 287 19.68 -4.54 4.14
C PHE A 287 20.58 -5.29 5.12
N ASP A 288 21.75 -5.78 4.68
CA ASP A 288 22.68 -6.52 5.54
C ASP A 288 23.24 -5.64 6.66
N GLN A 289 23.48 -4.35 6.40
CA GLN A 289 23.87 -3.38 7.43
C GLN A 289 22.76 -3.16 8.47
N THR A 290 21.51 -3.02 8.00
CA THR A 290 20.35 -2.87 8.88
C THR A 290 20.13 -4.13 9.72
N ALA A 291 20.24 -5.31 9.11
CA ALA A 291 20.17 -6.60 9.79
C ALA A 291 21.31 -6.78 10.80
N ARG A 292 22.54 -6.40 10.46
CA ARG A 292 23.69 -6.42 11.38
C ARG A 292 23.48 -5.48 12.56
N LEU A 293 22.97 -4.27 12.34
CA LEU A 293 22.64 -3.34 13.42
C LEU A 293 21.63 -3.96 14.39
N PHE A 294 20.64 -4.68 13.86
CA PHE A 294 19.68 -5.41 14.67
C PHE A 294 20.29 -6.59 15.45
N THR A 295 21.26 -7.32 14.88
CA THR A 295 21.94 -8.42 15.59
C THR A 295 22.79 -7.96 16.76
N LEU A 296 23.22 -6.70 16.79
CA LEU A 296 23.99 -6.13 17.90
C LEU A 296 23.12 -5.78 19.11
N LEU A 297 21.79 -5.76 18.96
CA LEU A 297 20.87 -5.42 20.03
C LEU A 297 20.66 -6.62 20.98
N PRO A 298 20.75 -6.43 22.31
CA PRO A 298 20.30 -7.41 23.28
C PRO A 298 18.85 -7.85 23.01
N GLY A 299 18.52 -9.13 23.24
CA GLY A 299 17.25 -9.72 22.81
C GLY A 299 15.99 -8.97 23.25
N LEU A 300 15.98 -8.36 24.45
CA LEU A 300 14.86 -7.55 24.93
C LEU A 300 14.69 -6.24 24.11
N LEU A 301 15.80 -5.57 23.81
CA LEU A 301 15.80 -4.36 22.98
C LEU A 301 15.44 -4.69 21.53
N PHE A 302 15.89 -5.84 21.01
CA PHE A 302 15.50 -6.28 19.68
C PHE A 302 13.99 -6.58 19.61
N LYS A 303 13.43 -7.29 20.59
CA LYS A 303 11.99 -7.54 20.68
C LYS A 303 11.19 -6.24 20.74
N PHE A 304 11.63 -5.27 21.55
CA PHE A 304 11.02 -3.94 21.62
C PHE A 304 11.09 -3.22 20.26
N THR A 305 12.23 -3.29 19.57
CA THR A 305 12.44 -2.66 18.27
C THR A 305 11.51 -3.26 17.20
N VAL A 306 11.39 -4.59 17.14
CA VAL A 306 10.44 -5.26 16.22
C VAL A 306 8.99 -4.89 16.55
N TRP A 307 8.63 -4.81 17.84
CA TRP A 307 7.30 -4.36 18.25
C TRP A 307 7.03 -2.90 17.84
N LEU A 308 8.03 -2.03 18.00
CA LEU A 308 7.94 -0.62 17.59
C LEU A 308 7.76 -0.52 16.06
N LEU A 309 8.57 -1.25 15.28
CA LEU A 309 8.44 -1.29 13.82
C LEU A 309 7.08 -1.81 13.36
N LYS A 310 6.56 -2.88 13.98
CA LYS A 310 5.19 -3.38 13.73
C LYS A 310 4.13 -2.32 14.05
N THR A 311 4.31 -1.57 15.13
CA THR A 311 3.39 -0.51 15.52
C THR A 311 3.44 0.65 14.52
N LEU A 312 4.63 1.08 14.10
CA LEU A 312 4.80 2.11 13.09
C LEU A 312 4.20 1.67 11.75
N ASP A 313 4.45 0.43 11.33
CA ASP A 313 3.86 -0.12 10.11
C ASP A 313 2.33 -0.18 10.21
N TYR A 314 1.75 -0.61 11.35
CA TYR A 314 0.29 -0.59 11.55
C TYR A 314 -0.32 0.80 11.30
N PHE A 315 0.36 1.87 11.69
CA PHE A 315 -0.10 3.25 11.49
C PHE A 315 0.37 3.87 10.16
N GLY A 316 1.12 3.17 9.32
CA GLY A 316 1.66 3.72 8.06
C GLY A 316 2.82 4.70 8.24
N LEU A 317 3.49 4.64 9.39
CA LEU A 317 4.59 5.55 9.77
C LEU A 317 5.97 4.92 9.62
N ILE A 318 6.06 3.73 9.02
CA ILE A 318 7.35 3.09 8.77
C ILE A 318 8.15 3.91 7.74
N PRO A 319 9.43 4.24 8.01
CA PRO A 319 10.25 5.01 7.09
C PRO A 319 10.36 4.38 5.70
N GLN A 320 10.31 5.21 4.66
CA GLN A 320 10.36 4.76 3.26
C GLN A 320 11.62 3.95 2.93
N PHE A 321 12.78 4.31 3.50
CA PHE A 321 14.01 3.54 3.28
C PHE A 321 13.91 2.10 3.83
N LEU A 322 13.18 1.90 4.94
CA LEU A 322 12.95 0.55 5.48
C LEU A 322 11.99 -0.23 4.60
N LEU A 323 10.96 0.43 4.04
CA LEU A 323 10.07 -0.18 3.07
C LEU A 323 10.85 -0.64 1.84
N GLU A 324 11.79 0.16 1.35
CA GLU A 324 12.63 -0.15 0.19
C GLU A 324 13.51 -1.38 0.44
N VAL A 325 14.26 -1.41 1.54
CA VAL A 325 15.19 -2.53 1.83
C VAL A 325 14.50 -3.80 2.35
N SER A 326 13.26 -3.72 2.83
CA SER A 326 12.60 -4.85 3.49
C SER A 326 12.08 -5.87 2.46
N PRO A 327 12.52 -7.15 2.51
CA PRO A 327 11.99 -8.20 1.63
C PRO A 327 10.55 -8.61 1.98
N PHE A 328 10.04 -8.16 3.14
CA PHE A 328 8.70 -8.45 3.64
C PHE A 328 7.65 -7.45 3.16
N HIS A 329 8.08 -6.35 2.52
CA HIS A 329 7.20 -5.34 1.93
C HIS A 329 7.34 -5.38 0.42
N GLY A 330 6.25 -5.72 -0.28
CA GLY A 330 6.26 -5.85 -1.73
C GLY A 330 4.96 -6.43 -2.28
N SER A 331 4.83 -6.45 -3.60
CA SER A 331 3.68 -6.98 -4.32
C SER A 331 3.66 -8.51 -4.33
N VAL A 332 4.83 -9.11 -4.53
CA VAL A 332 4.96 -10.55 -4.68
C VAL A 332 6.34 -11.02 -4.26
N PHE A 333 6.41 -12.19 -3.63
CA PHE A 333 7.66 -12.91 -3.40
C PHE A 333 7.71 -14.11 -4.32
N PHE A 334 8.77 -14.22 -5.12
CA PHE A 334 9.03 -15.40 -5.91
C PHE A 334 10.23 -16.16 -5.36
N THR A 335 10.08 -17.48 -5.26
CA THR A 335 11.19 -18.38 -4.94
C THR A 335 11.36 -19.43 -6.02
N SER A 336 12.61 -19.60 -6.46
CA SER A 336 13.00 -20.61 -7.44
C SER A 336 13.59 -21.80 -6.68
N MET A 337 12.78 -22.82 -6.44
CA MET A 337 13.26 -24.08 -5.87
C MET A 337 13.96 -24.94 -6.93
N GLY A 338 13.65 -24.69 -8.21
CA GLY A 338 14.30 -25.33 -9.35
C GLY A 338 15.80 -25.08 -9.44
N SER A 339 16.30 -23.91 -9.01
CA SER A 339 17.75 -23.63 -8.92
C SER A 339 18.44 -24.41 -7.79
N LEU A 340 17.68 -24.86 -6.78
CA LEU A 340 18.16 -25.71 -5.69
C LEU A 340 17.95 -27.20 -5.99
N GLY A 341 17.34 -27.54 -7.13
CA GLY A 341 17.09 -28.92 -7.55
C GLY A 341 15.93 -29.61 -6.84
N ILE A 342 15.06 -28.87 -6.14
CA ILE A 342 13.93 -29.46 -5.41
C ILE A 342 12.55 -29.03 -5.98
N PRO A 343 11.46 -29.78 -5.68
CA PRO A 343 10.11 -29.41 -6.09
C PRO A 343 9.64 -28.08 -5.49
N ALA A 344 8.52 -27.55 -6.00
CA ALA A 344 7.91 -26.36 -5.41
C ALA A 344 7.45 -26.62 -3.97
N ILE A 345 7.67 -25.64 -3.09
CA ILE A 345 7.24 -25.69 -1.69
C ILE A 345 6.09 -24.72 -1.47
N VAL A 346 5.11 -25.10 -0.64
CA VAL A 346 4.13 -24.13 -0.15
C VAL A 346 4.80 -23.26 0.91
N HIS A 347 5.10 -22.02 0.55
CA HIS A 347 5.65 -21.05 1.49
C HIS A 347 4.52 -20.24 2.14
N HIS A 348 4.55 -20.07 3.46
CA HIS A 348 3.60 -19.24 4.21
C HIS A 348 3.72 -17.75 3.85
N LEU A 349 2.69 -16.96 4.10
CA LEU A 349 2.81 -15.51 4.07
C LEU A 349 3.46 -15.02 5.38
N TYR A 350 4.28 -13.98 5.31
CA TYR A 350 4.91 -13.41 6.50
C TYR A 350 3.94 -12.54 7.30
N ASP A 351 3.82 -12.76 8.61
CA ASP A 351 3.01 -11.88 9.46
C ASP A 351 3.67 -10.51 9.70
N PHE A 352 4.99 -10.40 9.50
CA PHE A 352 5.67 -9.11 9.40
C PHE A 352 5.72 -8.63 7.95
N GLY A 353 5.55 -7.32 7.74
CA GLY A 353 5.54 -6.72 6.41
C GLY A 353 4.14 -6.59 5.84
N ASN A 354 4.00 -6.57 4.52
CA ASN A 354 2.71 -6.43 3.83
C ASN A 354 2.64 -7.18 2.49
N LEU A 355 3.45 -8.23 2.34
CA LEU A 355 3.51 -9.02 1.11
C LEU A 355 2.32 -10.00 1.00
N PRO A 356 1.48 -9.87 -0.05
CA PRO A 356 0.20 -10.57 -0.15
C PRO A 356 0.25 -11.88 -0.94
N VAL A 357 1.28 -12.08 -1.77
CA VAL A 357 1.35 -13.17 -2.76
C VAL A 357 2.73 -13.79 -2.71
N PHE A 358 2.80 -15.10 -2.49
CA PHE A 358 4.01 -15.89 -2.53
C PHE A 358 3.90 -16.96 -3.61
N ILE A 359 4.84 -16.99 -4.55
CA ILE A 359 4.88 -17.95 -5.65
C ILE A 359 6.18 -18.74 -5.57
N ALA A 360 6.09 -20.06 -5.52
CA ALA A 360 7.23 -20.95 -5.64
C ALA A 360 7.11 -21.79 -6.90
N PHE A 361 8.24 -22.07 -7.54
CA PHE A 361 8.28 -23.03 -8.65
C PHE A 361 9.46 -23.99 -8.52
N GLY A 362 9.22 -25.25 -8.89
CA GLY A 362 10.12 -26.37 -8.70
C GLY A 362 11.08 -26.62 -9.85
N CYS A 363 11.77 -27.76 -9.75
CA CYS A 363 12.59 -28.26 -10.84
C CYS A 363 11.74 -28.70 -12.05
N LYS A 364 12.32 -28.55 -13.24
CA LYS A 364 11.70 -29.01 -14.48
C LYS A 364 11.78 -30.52 -14.56
N TYR A 365 10.67 -31.17 -14.92
CA TYR A 365 10.64 -32.60 -15.20
C TYR A 365 9.93 -32.89 -16.53
N ARG A 366 9.99 -34.16 -16.94
CA ARG A 366 9.40 -34.65 -18.20
C ARG A 366 8.37 -35.71 -17.86
N ARG A 367 7.22 -35.67 -18.54
CA ARG A 367 6.15 -36.66 -18.42
C ARG A 367 5.77 -37.12 -19.81
N ASN A 368 5.56 -38.42 -19.95
CA ASN A 368 4.98 -39.00 -21.16
C ASN A 368 3.46 -39.01 -20.99
N GLU A 369 2.75 -38.41 -21.94
CA GLU A 369 1.29 -38.39 -22.01
C GLU A 369 0.84 -39.15 -23.25
N ILE A 370 -0.35 -39.74 -23.17
CA ILE A 370 -0.95 -40.45 -24.30
C ILE A 370 -1.96 -39.49 -24.92
N ALA A 371 -1.74 -39.12 -26.17
CA ALA A 371 -2.68 -38.34 -26.95
C ALA A 371 -3.93 -39.15 -27.29
N SER A 372 -4.99 -38.49 -27.74
CA SER A 372 -6.27 -39.13 -28.09
C SER A 372 -6.17 -40.18 -29.20
N ASP A 373 -5.13 -40.10 -30.04
CA ASP A 373 -4.81 -41.05 -31.11
C ASP A 373 -3.91 -42.21 -30.65
N GLY A 374 -3.56 -42.27 -29.35
CA GLY A 374 -2.67 -43.28 -28.77
C GLY A 374 -1.19 -42.98 -28.91
N THR A 375 -0.80 -41.85 -29.52
CA THR A 375 0.62 -41.46 -29.62
C THR A 375 1.16 -40.99 -28.27
N VAL A 376 2.41 -41.37 -27.96
CA VAL A 376 3.07 -40.94 -26.72
C VAL A 376 3.76 -39.60 -26.96
N LEU A 377 3.23 -38.55 -26.33
CA LEU A 377 3.79 -37.20 -26.34
C LEU A 377 4.64 -36.97 -25.10
N LYS A 378 5.88 -36.52 -25.32
CA LYS A 378 6.78 -36.15 -24.22
C LYS A 378 6.67 -34.66 -23.93
N ARG A 379 6.06 -34.32 -22.80
CA ARG A 379 5.89 -32.94 -22.35
C ARG A 379 6.79 -32.61 -21.17
N LYS A 380 7.06 -31.34 -20.98
CA LYS A 380 7.87 -30.82 -19.86
C LYS A 380 6.98 -30.05 -18.92
N TYR A 381 7.23 -30.20 -17.63
CA TYR A 381 6.42 -29.64 -16.58
C TYR A 381 7.28 -28.93 -15.53
N VAL A 382 6.67 -27.95 -14.87
CA VAL A 382 7.16 -27.29 -13.68
C VAL A 382 6.01 -27.24 -12.68
N ASP A 383 6.25 -27.74 -11.48
CA ASP A 383 5.30 -27.56 -10.38
C ASP A 383 5.40 -26.15 -9.85
N MET A 384 4.26 -25.56 -9.54
CA MET A 384 4.14 -24.24 -8.94
C MET A 384 3.24 -24.31 -7.72
N SER A 385 3.55 -23.50 -6.72
CA SER A 385 2.65 -23.23 -5.60
C SER A 385 2.35 -21.75 -5.55
N PHE A 386 1.08 -21.42 -5.36
CA PHE A 386 0.62 -20.06 -5.14
C PHE A 386 0.05 -20.01 -3.73
N ASN A 387 0.61 -19.17 -2.86
CA ASN A 387 0.02 -18.86 -1.57
C ASN A 387 -0.36 -17.37 -1.55
N LEU A 388 -1.64 -17.09 -1.32
CA LEU A 388 -2.25 -15.79 -1.57
C LEU A 388 -3.05 -15.34 -0.35
N ASP A 389 -3.06 -14.03 -0.10
CA ASP A 389 -3.86 -13.44 0.96
C ASP A 389 -5.31 -13.31 0.50
N GLU A 390 -6.24 -14.04 1.12
CA GLU A 390 -7.66 -14.02 0.72
C GLU A 390 -8.31 -12.63 0.93
N ARG A 391 -7.67 -11.75 1.70
CA ARG A 391 -8.26 -10.46 2.08
C ARG A 391 -8.06 -9.37 1.03
N ILE A 392 -7.13 -9.55 0.09
CA ILE A 392 -6.91 -8.54 -0.98
C ILE A 392 -7.94 -8.65 -2.12
N CYS A 393 -8.43 -9.86 -2.41
CA CYS A 393 -9.47 -10.15 -3.40
C CYS A 393 -10.04 -11.57 -3.21
N ASP A 394 -11.21 -11.84 -3.79
CA ASP A 394 -11.92 -13.10 -3.62
C ASP A 394 -11.36 -14.26 -4.47
N GLY A 395 -11.82 -15.48 -4.18
CA GLY A 395 -11.40 -16.69 -4.89
C GLY A 395 -11.78 -16.72 -6.38
N PHE A 396 -12.88 -16.06 -6.80
CA PHE A 396 -13.25 -16.01 -8.22
C PHE A 396 -12.27 -15.11 -9.00
N TYR A 397 -11.85 -14.02 -8.39
CA TYR A 397 -10.83 -13.12 -8.91
C TYR A 397 -9.49 -13.86 -9.07
N TYR A 398 -9.04 -14.59 -8.05
CA TYR A 398 -7.84 -15.42 -8.13
C TYR A 398 -7.93 -16.51 -9.19
N ALA A 399 -9.05 -17.24 -9.26
CA ALA A 399 -9.25 -18.27 -10.28
C ALA A 399 -9.22 -17.68 -11.70
N SER A 400 -9.78 -16.48 -11.89
CA SER A 400 -9.78 -15.77 -13.17
C SER A 400 -8.38 -15.30 -13.56
N ALA A 401 -7.59 -14.82 -12.58
CA ALA A 401 -6.20 -14.48 -12.76
C ALA A 401 -5.36 -15.71 -13.15
N LEU A 402 -5.45 -16.83 -12.44
CA LEU A 402 -4.70 -18.05 -12.76
C LEU A 402 -5.06 -18.63 -14.15
N LYS A 403 -6.35 -18.62 -14.52
CA LYS A 403 -6.77 -19.01 -15.89
C LYS A 403 -6.23 -18.08 -16.97
N TYR A 404 -6.03 -16.80 -16.65
CA TYR A 404 -5.42 -15.86 -17.57
C TYR A 404 -3.90 -16.05 -17.63
N LEU A 405 -3.24 -16.32 -16.50
CA LEU A 405 -1.82 -16.66 -16.44
C LEU A 405 -1.51 -17.83 -17.37
N ARG A 406 -2.29 -18.93 -17.30
CA ARG A 406 -2.12 -20.06 -18.21
C ARG A 406 -2.23 -19.69 -19.69
N ARG A 407 -3.16 -18.79 -20.04
CA ARG A 407 -3.30 -18.31 -21.42
C ARG A 407 -2.12 -17.47 -21.88
N VAL A 408 -1.56 -16.65 -20.99
CA VAL A 408 -0.35 -15.86 -21.27
C VAL A 408 0.86 -16.77 -21.41
N LEU A 409 0.98 -17.80 -20.57
CA LEU A 409 2.10 -18.73 -20.62
C LEU A 409 2.03 -19.65 -21.85
N ALA A 410 0.84 -20.08 -22.27
CA ALA A 410 0.65 -20.88 -23.48
C ALA A 410 1.04 -20.15 -24.78
N ASP A 411 1.05 -18.81 -24.77
CA ASP A 411 1.48 -17.97 -25.89
C ASP A 411 2.41 -16.84 -25.38
N PRO A 412 3.67 -17.18 -25.06
CA PRO A 412 4.58 -16.28 -24.36
C PRO A 412 5.05 -15.10 -25.22
N HIS A 413 4.94 -15.17 -26.55
CA HIS A 413 5.28 -14.06 -27.46
C HIS A 413 4.46 -12.80 -27.19
N ARG A 414 3.28 -12.93 -26.56
CA ARG A 414 2.48 -11.78 -26.08
C ARG A 414 3.19 -10.92 -25.02
N LEU A 415 4.26 -11.44 -24.42
CA LEU A 415 5.07 -10.71 -23.44
C LEU A 415 6.14 -9.82 -24.10
N ASP A 416 6.37 -9.97 -25.40
CA ASP A 416 7.34 -9.16 -26.15
C ASP A 416 6.88 -7.71 -26.33
N THR A 417 5.56 -7.49 -26.33
CA THR A 417 4.96 -6.15 -26.44
C THR A 417 4.28 -5.74 -25.13
N PRO A 418 4.10 -4.43 -24.87
CA PRO A 418 3.28 -3.94 -23.76
C PRO A 418 1.82 -4.43 -23.85
N PRO A 419 1.05 -4.42 -22.75
CA PRO A 419 -0.37 -4.76 -22.80
C PRO A 419 -1.13 -3.67 -23.55
N GLU A 420 -2.14 -4.06 -24.32
CA GLU A 420 -3.01 -3.10 -25.03
C GLU A 420 -3.74 -2.14 -24.08
N ARG A 421 -4.07 -2.63 -22.88
CA ARG A 421 -4.76 -1.87 -21.84
C ARG A 421 -4.28 -2.31 -20.46
N VAL A 422 -4.14 -1.32 -19.57
CA VAL A 422 -3.93 -1.52 -18.13
C VAL A 422 -5.24 -1.16 -17.43
N GLU A 423 -5.85 -2.13 -16.76
CA GLU A 423 -7.06 -1.91 -15.97
C GLU A 423 -6.72 -1.18 -14.69
N LYS A 424 -7.49 -0.13 -14.38
CA LYS A 424 -7.34 0.61 -13.13
C LYS A 424 -8.05 -0.16 -12.00
N ASP A 425 -7.40 -0.18 -10.85
CA ASP A 425 -8.01 -0.72 -9.64
C ASP A 425 -9.12 0.21 -9.11
N ILE A 426 -10.06 -0.32 -8.32
CA ILE A 426 -11.15 0.45 -7.71
C ILE A 426 -10.61 1.51 -6.74
N ASP A 427 -11.35 2.59 -6.52
CA ASP A 427 -10.91 3.74 -5.72
C ASP A 427 -10.72 3.44 -4.24
#